data_AF-A0A163PTW6-F1
#
_entry.id   AF-A0A163PTW6-F1
#
_cell.length_a   1.000
_cell.length_b   1.000
_cell.length_c   1.000
_cell.angle_alpha   90.00
_cell.angle_beta   90.00
_cell.angle_gamma   90.00
#
_symmetry.space_group_name_H-M   'P 1'
#
loop_
_entity.id
_entity.type
_entity.pdbx_description
1 polymer ?
#
loop_
_entity_poly.entity_id
_entity_poly.type
_entity_poly.pdbx_seq_one_letter_code
_entity_poly.pdbx_strand_id
1 'polypeptide(L)'
;MNSLTFGLLFFIPGVAFFLLILFKYTEQEHQKELKKYAWFREDKRKWLWDSDFALFTKIAEKSFIITKIIMLLLSLYMVAAGVLGLCMYFF
;
A
#
# COMPACT_ATOMS: atom_id res chain seq x y z
N MET A 1 -22.29 -16.55 -12.21
CA MET A 1 -22.05 -15.12 -11.90
C MET A 1 -21.87 -14.41 -13.23
N ASN A 2 -22.69 -13.41 -13.57
CA ASN A 2 -22.57 -12.75 -14.88
C ASN A 2 -21.29 -11.92 -14.95
N SER A 3 -20.74 -11.75 -16.16
CA SER A 3 -19.56 -10.92 -16.42
C SER A 3 -19.74 -9.49 -15.91
N LEU A 4 -20.96 -8.94 -15.96
CA LEU A 4 -21.32 -7.66 -15.34
C LEU A 4 -21.10 -7.64 -13.82
N THR A 5 -21.57 -8.68 -13.11
CA THR A 5 -21.41 -8.78 -11.65
C THR A 5 -19.92 -8.92 -11.29
N PHE A 6 -19.19 -9.75 -12.03
CA PHE A 6 -17.74 -9.91 -11.84
C PHE A 6 -16.98 -8.60 -12.11
N GLY A 7 -17.28 -7.93 -13.23
CA GLY A 7 -16.65 -6.67 -13.61
C GLY A 7 -16.87 -5.56 -12.56
N LEU A 8 -18.11 -5.36 -12.11
CA LEU A 8 -18.41 -4.37 -11.07
C LEU A 8 -17.75 -4.70 -9.72
N LEU A 9 -17.73 -5.99 -9.35
CA LEU A 9 -17.19 -6.44 -8.06
C LEU A 9 -15.68 -6.31 -7.98
N PHE A 10 -14.96 -6.31 -9.11
CA PHE A 10 -13.52 -6.04 -9.13
C PHE A 10 -13.20 -4.56 -9.42
N PHE A 11 -13.98 -3.89 -10.27
CA PHE A 11 -13.74 -2.51 -10.66
C PHE A 11 -13.96 -1.52 -9.52
N ILE A 12 -15.11 -1.59 -8.83
CA ILE A 12 -15.47 -0.65 -7.77
C ILE A 12 -14.45 -0.68 -6.60
N PRO A 13 -14.15 -1.84 -5.99
CA PRO A 13 -13.13 -1.88 -4.93
C PRO A 13 -11.73 -1.64 -5.48
N GLY A 14 -11.41 -2.04 -6.72
CA GLY A 14 -10.13 -1.73 -7.34
C GLY A 14 -9.87 -0.23 -7.43
N VAL A 15 -10.85 0.55 -7.89
CA VAL A 15 -10.79 2.02 -7.99
C VAL A 15 -10.78 2.67 -6.61
N ALA A 16 -11.63 2.21 -5.68
CA ALA A 16 -11.63 2.73 -4.31
C ALA A 16 -10.27 2.51 -3.62
N PHE A 17 -9.68 1.33 -3.79
CA PHE A 17 -8.36 0.99 -3.27
C PHE A 17 -7.25 1.84 -3.92
N PHE A 18 -7.35 2.08 -5.24
CA PHE A 18 -6.42 2.95 -5.96
C PHE A 18 -6.41 4.37 -5.39
N LEU A 19 -7.59 4.95 -5.18
CA LEU A 19 -7.75 6.28 -4.60
C LEU A 19 -7.23 6.31 -3.15
N LEU A 20 -7.48 5.28 -2.36
CA LEU A 20 -6.94 5.19 -1.00
C LEU A 20 -5.41 5.17 -0.99
N ILE A 21 -4.76 4.45 -1.90
CA ILE A 21 -3.28 4.42 -1.98
C ILE A 21 -2.73 5.78 -2.45
N LEU A 22 -3.41 6.46 -3.38
CA LEU A 22 -3.00 7.78 -3.86
C LEU A 22 -3.10 8.85 -2.79
N PHE A 23 -4.25 8.94 -2.11
CA PHE A 23 -4.57 10.03 -1.20
C PHE A 23 -4.15 9.76 0.24
N LYS A 24 -4.35 8.54 0.73
CA LYS A 24 -4.09 8.18 2.14
C LYS A 24 -2.65 7.71 2.32
N TYR A 25 -2.10 6.92 1.40
CA TYR A 25 -0.70 6.47 1.50
C TYR A 25 0.28 7.56 1.05
N THR A 26 0.36 8.66 1.80
CA THR A 26 1.30 9.77 1.57
C THR A 26 2.57 9.59 2.39
N GLU A 27 3.72 9.96 1.80
CA GLU A 27 5.02 9.95 2.46
C GLU A 27 4.97 10.70 3.80
N GLN A 28 4.18 11.78 3.86
CA GLN A 28 3.99 12.57 5.07
C GLN A 28 3.30 11.81 6.21
N GLU A 29 2.32 10.96 5.92
CA GLU A 29 1.69 10.10 6.93
C GLU A 29 2.66 9.02 7.41
N HIS A 30 3.41 8.42 6.49
CA HIS A 30 4.44 7.44 6.83
C HIS A 30 5.55 8.03 7.68
N GLN A 31 6.01 9.24 7.36
CA GLN A 31 6.99 9.98 8.16
C GLN A 31 6.45 10.39 9.53
N LYS A 32 5.13 10.65 9.66
CA LYS A 32 4.48 10.86 10.97
C LYS A 32 4.48 9.59 11.82
N GLU A 33 4.21 8.43 11.21
CA GLU A 33 4.32 7.15 11.90
C GLU A 33 5.77 6.82 12.28
N LEU A 34 6.74 7.10 11.40
CA LEU A 34 8.16 6.94 11.72
C LEU A 34 8.62 7.86 12.86
N LYS A 35 8.05 9.08 12.96
CA LYS A 35 8.28 9.98 14.09
C LYS A 35 7.81 9.40 15.43
N LYS A 36 6.78 8.55 15.47
CA LYS A 36 6.41 7.83 16.70
C LYS A 36 7.51 6.89 17.19
N TYR A 37 8.42 6.47 16.33
CA TYR A 37 9.57 5.63 16.68
C TYR A 37 10.87 6.43 16.80
N ALA A 38 10.82 7.77 16.71
CA ALA A 38 11.99 8.62 16.88
C ALA A 38 12.64 8.47 18.27
N TRP A 39 11.85 8.22 19.32
CA TRP A 39 12.36 7.97 20.68
C TRP A 39 13.26 6.73 20.76
N PHE A 40 13.03 5.71 19.92
CA PHE A 40 13.87 4.52 19.83
C PHE A 40 15.17 4.81 19.05
N ARG A 41 15.13 5.81 18.16
CA ARG A 41 16.23 6.21 17.29
C ARG A 41 17.26 7.08 18.02
N GLU A 42 16.80 7.91 18.97
CA GLU A 42 17.67 8.80 19.76
C GLU A 42 18.45 8.03 20.85
N ASP A 43 17.89 6.93 21.35
CA ASP A 43 18.53 6.10 22.36
C ASP A 43 19.48 5.07 21.74
N LYS A 44 20.70 5.52 21.37
CA LYS A 44 21.75 4.69 20.77
C LYS A 44 22.07 3.40 21.55
N ARG A 45 21.77 3.33 22.85
CA ARG A 45 21.98 2.11 23.64
C ARG A 45 20.95 1.03 23.31
N LYS A 46 19.69 1.37 23.08
CA LYS A 46 18.65 0.39 22.70
C LYS A 46 18.90 -0.22 21.32
N TRP A 47 19.55 0.53 20.44
CA TRP A 47 20.00 0.05 19.12
C TRP A 47 20.93 -1.17 19.20
N LEU A 48 21.68 -1.31 20.31
CA LEU A 48 22.59 -2.42 20.56
C LEU A 48 21.90 -3.64 21.22
N TRP A 49 20.80 -3.41 21.95
CA TRP A 49 20.04 -4.45 22.64
C TRP A 49 18.92 -5.04 21.79
N ASP A 50 18.39 -4.28 20.83
CA ASP A 50 17.30 -4.68 19.93
C ASP A 50 17.69 -4.39 18.46
N SER A 51 18.67 -5.15 17.97
CA SER A 51 19.18 -5.04 16.60
C SER A 51 18.10 -5.36 15.55
N ASP A 52 17.18 -6.27 15.86
CA ASP A 52 16.07 -6.63 14.97
C ASP A 52 15.10 -5.47 14.77
N PHE A 53 14.75 -4.74 15.85
CA PHE A 53 13.89 -3.57 15.77
C PHE A 53 14.57 -2.38 15.06
N ALA A 54 15.88 -2.25 15.22
CA ALA A 54 16.71 -1.29 14.49
C ALA A 54 16.76 -1.57 12.97
N LEU A 55 16.84 -2.83 12.57
CA LEU A 55 16.74 -3.23 11.17
C LEU A 55 15.34 -3.00 10.62
N PHE A 56 14.31 -3.36 11.39
CA PHE A 56 12.92 -3.20 11.00
C PHE A 56 12.55 -1.73 10.75
N THR A 57 12.99 -0.82 11.62
CA THR A 57 12.74 0.62 11.46
C THR A 57 13.47 1.21 10.25
N LYS A 58 14.70 0.79 9.97
CA LYS A 58 15.43 1.17 8.73
C LYS A 58 14.75 0.64 7.47
N ILE A 59 14.27 -0.61 7.51
CA ILE A 59 13.57 -1.23 6.38
C ILE A 59 12.25 -0.49 6.15
N ALA A 60 11.45 -0.28 7.20
CA ALA A 60 10.18 0.45 7.14
C ALA A 60 10.35 1.87 6.57
N GLU A 61 11.44 2.56 6.92
CA GLU A 61 11.75 3.91 6.44
C GLU A 61 12.12 3.93 4.95
N LYS A 62 12.84 2.93 4.44
CA LYS A 62 13.18 2.82 3.01
C LYS A 62 12.11 2.13 2.17
N SER A 63 11.27 1.30 2.79
CA SER A 63 10.32 0.46 2.08
C SER A 63 9.08 1.22 1.64
N PHE A 64 8.80 2.42 2.15
CA PHE A 64 7.58 3.16 1.83
C PHE A 64 7.34 3.28 0.32
N ILE A 65 8.35 3.70 -0.43
CA ILE A 65 8.27 3.87 -1.89
C ILE A 65 7.99 2.53 -2.56
N ILE A 66 8.69 1.47 -2.14
CA ILE A 66 8.56 0.12 -2.69
C ILE A 66 7.16 -0.44 -2.39
N THR A 67 6.70 -0.33 -1.15
CA THR A 67 5.38 -0.77 -0.69
C THR A 67 4.28 -0.02 -1.42
N LYS A 68 4.40 1.31 -1.58
CA LYS A 68 3.44 2.12 -2.31
C LYS A 68 3.35 1.70 -3.78
N ILE A 69 4.48 1.44 -4.43
CA ILE A 69 4.53 0.95 -5.82
C ILE A 69 3.86 -0.42 -5.94
N ILE A 70 4.15 -1.36 -5.04
CA ILE A 70 3.54 -2.70 -5.03
C ILE A 70 2.01 -2.60 -4.83
N MET A 71 1.56 -1.79 -3.89
CA MET A 71 0.12 -1.58 -3.65
C MET A 71 -0.58 -0.95 -4.85
N LEU A 72 0.06 0.03 -5.52
CA LEU A 72 -0.45 0.63 -6.76
C LEU A 72 -0.56 -0.39 -7.89
N LEU A 73 0.46 -1.24 -8.07
CA LEU A 73 0.45 -2.32 -9.06
C LEU A 73 -0.68 -3.32 -8.80
N LEU A 74 -0.89 -3.72 -7.54
CA LEU A 74 -1.96 -4.64 -7.15
C LEU A 74 -3.34 -4.03 -7.40
N SER A 75 -3.50 -2.75 -7.07
CA SER A 75 -4.73 -2.01 -7.33
C SER A 75 -5.02 -1.90 -8.82
N LEU A 76 -4.01 -1.57 -9.63
CA LEU A 76 -4.13 -1.50 -11.09
C LEU A 76 -4.54 -2.85 -11.69
N TYR A 77 -4.01 -3.96 -11.15
CA TYR A 77 -4.41 -5.30 -11.56
C TYR A 77 -5.90 -5.56 -11.30
N MET A 78 -6.41 -5.20 -10.11
CA MET A 78 -7.84 -5.36 -9.80
C MET A 78 -8.73 -4.50 -10.72
N VAL A 79 -8.31 -3.26 -11.01
CA VAL A 79 -9.03 -2.38 -11.94
C VAL A 79 -9.03 -2.97 -13.35
N ALA A 80 -7.88 -3.44 -13.85
CA ALA A 80 -7.76 -4.04 -15.18
C ALA A 80 -8.64 -5.31 -15.31
N ALA A 81 -8.64 -6.18 -14.30
CA ALA A 81 -9.52 -7.35 -14.26
C ALA A 81 -11.01 -6.97 -14.27
N GLY A 82 -11.37 -5.92 -13.53
CA GLY A 82 -12.73 -5.38 -13.52
C GLY A 82 -13.17 -4.82 -14.88
N VAL A 83 -12.29 -4.05 -15.54
CA VAL A 83 -12.53 -3.49 -16.88
C VAL A 83 -12.67 -4.60 -17.92
N LEU A 84 -11.80 -5.62 -17.89
CA LEU A 84 -11.92 -6.77 -18.80
C LEU A 84 -13.25 -7.52 -18.61
N GLY A 85 -13.68 -7.71 -17.35
CA GLY A 85 -14.97 -8.32 -17.04
C GLY A 85 -16.16 -7.50 -17.56
N LEU A 86 -16.10 -6.17 -17.47
CA LEU A 86 -17.10 -5.27 -18.04
C LEU A 86 -17.09 -5.27 -19.57
N CYS A 87 -15.90 -5.26 -20.19
CA CYS A 87 -15.76 -5.33 -21.66
C CYS A 87 -16.39 -6.60 -22.23
N MET A 88 -16.15 -7.77 -21.62
CA MET A 88 -16.76 -9.04 -22.04
C MET A 88 -18.29 -9.11 -21.84
N TYR A 89 -18.89 -8.15 -21.14
CA TYR A 89 -20.34 -8.06 -21.03
C TYR A 89 -20.95 -7.20 -22.13
N PHE A 90 -20.26 -6.14 -22.54
CA PHE A 90 -20.75 -5.18 -23.54
C PHE A 90 -20.43 -5.60 -24.99
N PHE A 91 -19.42 -6.44 -25.18
CA PHE A 91 -19.02 -7.04 -26.46
C PHE A 91 -19.38 -8.53 -26.48
#